data_AF-A0A2N5UFM6-F1
#
_entry.id   AF-A0A2N5UFM6-F1
#
_cell.length_a   1.000
_cell.length_b   1.000
_cell.length_c   1.000
_cell.angle_alpha   90.00
_cell.angle_beta   90.00
_cell.angle_gamma   90.00
#
_symmetry.space_group_name_H-M   'P 1'
#
loop_
_entity.id
_entity.type
_entity.pdbx_description
1 polymer ?
#
loop_
_entity_poly.entity_id
_entity_poly.type
_entity_poly.pdbx_seq_one_letter_code
_entity_poly.pdbx_strand_id
1 'polypeptide(L)'
;MNTLRPLARRIAINSNITKQPIQKGIPAAAVYATRLNSTTAPADPKAKANAFLDALPGNSAISKTGWVTLAASLGGYAVSNELYVVNEESVILAGFVIMVGYLSSVIKEPYKQWADSVIDKQKSILNASRAEHTNAVKDRIASVSEMKDVVSVTKSLFDMSRDTAVTEHELYKMKQKMAVKDEIKSILDGWVRVETQAREAEQAELVKQVVSSVQKQLQDPKLQKEIMSNSITEIEALIRDKKI
;
A
#
# COMPACT_ATOMS: atom_id res chain seq x y z
N MET A 1 39.99 -16.58 -27.35
CA MET A 1 40.84 -15.62 -28.10
C MET A 1 40.28 -14.23 -27.85
N ASN A 2 40.93 -13.45 -26.98
CA ASN A 2 41.92 -12.42 -27.37
C ASN A 2 41.26 -11.40 -28.31
N THR A 3 41.11 -10.12 -27.96
CA THR A 3 42.20 -9.23 -27.53
C THR A 3 41.71 -8.00 -26.75
N LEU A 4 42.36 -7.74 -25.63
CA LEU A 4 42.35 -6.50 -24.86
C LEU A 4 43.20 -5.39 -25.53
N ARG A 5 42.92 -4.14 -25.11
CA ARG A 5 43.78 -2.93 -25.02
C ARG A 5 43.54 -1.83 -26.09
N PRO A 6 43.89 -0.55 -25.81
CA PRO A 6 44.49 0.03 -24.60
C PRO A 6 43.80 1.29 -24.00
N LEU A 7 43.98 1.41 -22.69
CA LEU A 7 43.91 2.62 -21.88
C LEU A 7 44.96 3.67 -22.30
N ALA A 8 44.58 4.94 -22.35
CA ALA A 8 45.54 6.04 -22.24
C ALA A 8 44.92 7.35 -21.73
N ARG A 9 45.59 7.92 -20.71
CA ARG A 9 45.82 9.37 -20.47
C ARG A 9 44.60 10.16 -19.92
N ARG A 10 44.66 10.95 -18.85
CA ARG A 10 45.76 11.77 -18.27
C ARG A 10 45.48 12.02 -16.78
N ILE A 11 46.50 11.80 -15.93
CA ILE A 11 46.56 12.33 -14.57
C ILE A 11 47.42 13.59 -14.64
N ALA A 12 46.87 14.74 -14.25
CA ALA A 12 47.61 16.00 -14.13
C ALA A 12 47.99 16.19 -12.65
N ILE A 13 49.27 15.97 -12.34
CA ILE A 13 49.90 16.32 -11.07
C ILE A 13 50.49 17.71 -11.24
N ASN A 14 49.96 18.69 -10.52
CA ASN A 14 50.46 20.05 -10.54
C ASN A 14 51.54 20.19 -9.45
N SER A 15 52.81 20.10 -9.84
CA SER A 15 53.97 20.28 -8.95
C SER A 15 54.55 21.68 -9.12
N ASN A 16 54.13 22.62 -8.28
CA ASN A 16 54.80 23.92 -8.15
C ASN A 16 56.00 23.79 -7.22
N ILE A 17 57.16 23.56 -7.83
CA ILE A 17 58.49 23.65 -7.22
C ILE A 17 58.89 25.11 -7.20
N THR A 18 58.78 25.76 -6.04
CA THR A 18 59.33 27.10 -5.81
C THR A 18 60.63 26.99 -5.00
N LYS A 19 61.68 27.56 -5.57
CA LYS A 19 63.08 27.51 -5.13
C LYS A 19 63.28 28.22 -3.78
N GLN A 20 64.01 27.59 -2.86
CA GLN A 20 64.51 28.22 -1.64
C GLN A 20 65.81 29.02 -1.93
N PRO A 21 65.98 30.23 -1.37
CA PRO A 21 67.29 30.82 -1.16
C PRO A 21 67.85 30.55 0.24
N ILE A 22 69.18 30.54 0.26
CA ILE A 22 70.11 30.08 1.29
C ILE A 22 70.13 30.97 2.54
N GLN A 23 70.28 30.28 3.67
CA GLN A 23 70.59 30.70 5.04
C GLN A 23 71.68 31.78 5.15
N LYS A 24 71.42 32.87 5.89
CA LYS A 24 72.45 33.71 6.51
C LYS A 24 71.98 34.26 7.87
N GLY A 25 72.82 34.06 8.88
CA GLY A 25 72.97 34.95 10.03
C GLY A 25 72.01 34.75 11.20
N ILE A 26 72.51 34.13 12.27
CA ILE A 26 71.92 34.19 13.61
C ILE A 26 72.44 35.47 14.29
N PRO A 27 71.58 36.43 14.68
CA PRO A 27 71.88 37.31 15.79
C PRO A 27 71.28 36.71 17.07
N ALA A 28 72.14 36.49 18.07
CA ALA A 28 71.73 36.13 19.42
C ALA A 28 70.88 37.27 20.00
N ALA A 29 69.57 37.06 20.09
CA ALA A 29 68.65 37.90 20.84
C ALA A 29 68.29 37.16 22.14
N ALA A 30 68.44 37.87 23.26
CA ALA A 30 68.27 37.38 24.62
C ALA A 30 67.01 36.51 24.80
N VAL A 31 67.18 35.35 25.46
CA VAL A 31 66.08 34.53 25.96
C VAL A 31 65.41 35.29 27.09
N TYR A 32 64.40 36.10 26.76
CA TYR A 32 63.38 36.46 27.73
C TYR A 32 62.57 35.20 28.01
N ALA A 33 62.55 34.77 29.27
CA ALA A 33 61.63 33.76 29.74
C ALA A 33 60.19 34.25 29.47
N THR A 34 59.58 33.77 28.38
CA THR A 34 58.18 34.03 28.08
C THR A 34 57.36 33.31 29.14
N ARG A 35 56.90 34.05 30.15
CA ARG A 35 55.84 33.58 31.03
C ARG A 35 54.62 33.35 30.14
N LEU A 36 54.26 32.08 29.92
CA LEU A 36 53.01 31.70 29.27
C LEU A 36 51.85 32.02 30.22
N ASN A 37 51.51 33.30 30.32
CA ASN A 37 50.23 33.72 30.86
C ASN A 37 49.16 33.37 29.82
N SER A 38 48.53 32.21 29.97
CA SER A 38 47.21 31.97 29.39
C SER A 38 46.22 32.87 30.15
N THR A 39 46.03 34.09 29.68
CA THR A 39 44.91 34.92 30.12
C THR A 39 43.99 35.02 28.92
N THR A 40 42.91 34.24 28.94
CA THR A 40 41.68 34.65 28.25
C THR A 40 41.39 36.09 28.67
N ALA A 41 40.94 36.95 27.74
CA ALA A 41 40.59 38.34 28.05
C ALA A 41 39.84 38.40 29.41
N PRO A 42 40.21 39.28 30.35
CA PRO A 42 39.64 39.26 31.68
C PRO A 42 38.13 39.47 31.54
N ALA A 43 37.37 38.38 31.63
CA ALA A 43 35.92 38.44 31.63
C ALA A 43 35.51 39.44 32.72
N ASP A 44 34.55 40.31 32.39
CA ASP A 44 34.09 41.36 33.30
C ASP A 44 33.84 40.74 34.69
N PRO A 45 34.57 41.20 35.74
CA PRO A 45 34.44 40.64 37.09
C PRO A 45 32.98 40.60 37.56
N LYS A 46 32.17 41.57 37.11
CA LYS A 46 30.73 41.61 37.38
C LYS A 46 29.99 40.42 36.77
N ALA A 47 30.31 40.06 35.53
CA ALA A 47 29.67 38.93 34.84
C ALA A 47 30.02 37.59 35.50
N LYS A 48 31.26 37.40 35.96
CA LYS A 48 31.67 36.19 36.69
C LYS A 48 31.04 36.10 38.09
N ALA A 49 30.98 37.21 38.81
CA ALA A 49 30.33 37.26 40.12
C ALA A 49 28.83 36.94 40.02
N ASN A 50 28.15 37.48 38.99
CA ASN A 50 26.75 37.18 38.74
C ASN A 50 26.55 35.69 38.38
N ALA A 51 27.39 35.12 37.51
CA ALA A 51 27.33 33.69 37.20
C ALA A 51 27.55 32.79 38.43
N PHE A 52 28.39 33.21 39.38
CA PHE A 52 28.58 32.50 40.64
C PHE A 52 27.35 32.60 41.56
N LEU A 53 26.77 33.80 41.70
CA LEU A 53 25.52 33.99 42.43
C LEU A 53 24.35 33.21 41.79
N ASP A 54 24.41 33.00 40.48
CA ASP A 54 23.45 32.20 39.74
C ASP A 54 23.57 30.70 39.91
N ALA A 55 24.76 30.21 40.26
CA ALA A 55 24.97 28.81 40.61
C ALA A 55 24.52 28.46 42.05
N LEU A 56 24.30 29.45 42.91
CA LEU A 56 23.87 29.23 44.30
C LEU A 56 22.36 28.88 44.39
N PRO A 57 21.98 27.96 45.28
CA PRO A 57 20.59 27.57 45.45
C PRO A 57 19.75 28.72 46.02
N GLY A 58 18.66 29.07 45.32
CA GLY A 58 17.69 30.08 45.75
C GLY A 58 17.22 30.95 44.58
N ASN A 59 15.92 31.25 44.54
CA ASN A 59 15.32 32.03 43.45
C ASN A 59 15.31 33.56 43.72
N SER A 60 15.75 34.00 44.90
CA SER A 60 15.69 35.41 45.32
C SER A 60 17.09 35.98 45.58
N ALA A 61 17.32 37.23 45.19
CA ALA A 61 18.59 37.93 45.41
C ALA A 61 19.05 37.91 46.88
N ILE A 62 18.10 38.08 47.81
CA ILE A 62 18.33 38.01 49.26
C ILE A 62 18.86 36.64 49.69
N SER A 63 18.36 35.55 49.09
CA SER A 63 18.80 34.19 49.42
C SER A 63 20.21 33.93 48.87
N LYS A 64 20.51 34.38 47.65
CA LYS A 64 21.84 34.27 47.02
C LYS A 64 22.89 35.05 47.82
N THR A 65 22.60 36.31 48.18
CA THR A 65 23.50 37.12 49.01
C THR A 65 23.54 36.61 50.45
N GLY A 66 22.44 36.02 50.93
CA GLY A 66 22.34 35.41 52.25
C GLY A 66 23.30 34.24 52.41
N TRP A 67 23.37 33.33 51.44
CA TRP A 67 24.34 32.22 51.44
C TRP A 67 25.79 32.70 51.43
N VAL A 68 26.13 33.69 50.60
CA VAL A 68 27.49 34.23 50.55
C VAL A 68 27.86 34.93 51.86
N THR A 69 26.96 35.76 52.39
CA THR A 69 27.19 36.49 53.65
C THR A 69 27.31 35.54 54.82
N LEU A 70 26.47 34.50 54.86
CA LEU A 70 26.51 33.46 55.90
C LEU A 70 27.78 32.62 55.81
N ALA A 71 28.21 32.22 54.61
CA ALA A 71 29.45 31.48 54.43
C ALA A 71 30.67 32.33 54.84
N ALA A 72 30.68 33.62 54.48
CA ALA A 72 31.74 34.55 54.85
C ALA A 72 31.78 34.81 56.36
N SER A 73 30.62 34.98 57.01
CA SER A 73 30.55 35.23 58.45
C SER A 73 30.93 33.99 59.27
N LEU A 74 30.47 32.81 58.87
CA LEU A 74 30.86 31.55 59.51
C LEU A 74 32.35 31.25 59.31
N GLY A 75 32.89 31.48 58.11
CA GLY A 75 34.32 31.32 57.85
C GLY A 75 35.17 32.27 58.71
N GLY A 76 34.79 33.55 58.78
CA GLY A 76 35.44 34.53 59.64
C GLY A 76 35.36 34.17 61.13
N TYR A 77 34.20 33.70 61.59
CA TYR A 77 34.00 33.25 62.97
C TYR A 77 34.83 32.00 63.31
N ALA A 78 34.92 31.04 62.38
CA ALA A 78 35.70 29.83 62.57
C ALA A 78 37.20 30.10 62.65
N VAL A 79 37.71 31.05 61.84
CA VAL A 79 39.10 31.50 61.90
C VAL A 79 39.35 32.32 63.18
N SER A 80 38.45 33.25 63.51
CA SER A 80 38.61 34.15 64.65
C SER A 80 38.59 33.44 66.01
N ASN A 81 37.89 32.31 66.13
CA ASN A 81 37.84 31.51 67.37
C ASN A 81 38.74 30.28 67.33
N GLU A 82 39.61 30.15 66.33
CA GLU A 82 40.45 28.95 66.12
C GLU A 82 39.67 27.63 66.09
N LEU A 83 38.38 27.69 65.73
CA LEU A 83 37.51 26.51 65.64
C LEU A 83 38.03 25.53 64.57
N TYR A 84 38.74 26.05 63.57
CA TYR A 84 39.49 25.28 62.60
C TYR A 84 41.00 25.56 62.74
N VAL A 85 41.75 24.58 63.26
CA VAL A 85 43.21 24.64 63.36
C VAL A 85 43.83 23.99 62.13
N VAL A 86 44.66 24.75 61.41
CA VAL A 86 45.40 24.24 60.24
C VAL A 86 46.48 23.28 60.75
N ASN A 87 46.19 21.98 60.67
CA ASN A 87 47.12 20.90 61.01
C ASN A 87 47.57 20.13 59.75
N GLU A 88 48.47 19.15 59.90
CA GLU A 88 48.92 18.26 58.82
C GLU A 88 47.76 17.61 58.05
N GLU A 89 46.66 17.25 58.74
CA GLU A 89 45.46 16.68 58.12
C GLU A 89 44.74 17.66 57.16
N SER A 90 44.92 18.97 57.31
CA SER A 90 44.35 19.97 56.40
C SER A 90 44.94 19.89 54.99
N VAL A 91 46.21 19.49 54.88
CA VAL A 91 46.90 19.27 53.59
C VAL A 91 46.35 18.03 52.90
N ILE A 92 46.08 16.97 53.68
CA ILE A 92 45.45 15.74 53.17
C ILE A 92 44.02 16.04 52.71
N LEU A 93 43.26 16.81 53.49
CA LEU A 93 41.89 17.21 53.11
C LEU A 93 41.89 18.08 51.85
N ALA A 94 42.78 19.04 51.72
CA ALA A 94 42.92 19.86 50.52
C ALA A 94 43.28 19.00 49.29
N GLY A 95 44.21 18.06 49.44
CA GLY A 95 44.57 17.10 48.38
C GLY A 95 43.40 16.20 47.98
N PHE A 96 42.61 15.73 48.94
CA PHE A 96 41.41 14.93 48.68
C PHE A 96 40.34 15.72 47.92
N VAL A 97 40.09 16.97 48.31
CA VAL A 97 39.11 17.83 47.61
C VAL A 97 39.54 18.10 46.17
N ILE A 98 40.82 18.36 45.92
CA ILE A 98 41.34 18.54 44.56
C ILE A 98 41.23 17.24 43.75
N MET A 99 41.57 16.10 44.35
CA MET A 99 41.48 14.79 43.70
C MET A 99 40.03 14.45 43.35
N VAL A 100 39.09 14.61 44.28
CA VAL A 100 37.67 14.37 44.05
C VAL A 100 37.11 15.35 43.01
N GLY A 101 37.50 16.62 43.07
CA GLY A 101 37.11 17.62 42.08
C GLY A 101 37.54 17.22 40.67
N TYR A 102 38.81 16.84 40.49
CA TYR A 102 39.32 16.38 39.20
C TYR A 102 38.65 15.08 38.75
N LEU A 103 38.54 14.08 39.63
CA LEU A 103 37.92 12.79 39.33
C LEU A 103 36.45 12.93 38.95
N SER A 104 35.72 13.82 39.62
CA SER A 104 34.32 14.13 39.29
C SER A 104 34.19 14.68 37.87
N SER A 105 35.13 15.52 37.42
CA SER A 105 35.12 16.06 36.06
C SER A 105 35.39 15.00 34.99
N VAL A 106 36.23 14.01 35.30
CA VAL A 106 36.59 12.92 34.36
C VAL A 106 35.51 11.85 34.29
N ILE A 107 34.89 11.47 35.41
CA ILE A 107 33.91 10.37 35.47
C ILE A 107 32.50 10.81 35.07
N LYS A 108 32.16 12.09 35.21
CA LYS A 108 30.78 12.59 34.99
C LYS A 108 30.23 12.24 33.61
N GLU A 109 30.99 12.51 32.55
CA GLU A 109 30.54 12.28 31.18
C GLU A 109 30.39 10.78 30.83
N PRO A 110 31.39 9.90 31.05
CA PRO A 110 31.23 8.48 30.76
C PRO A 110 30.16 7.81 31.63
N TYR A 111 30.00 8.24 32.90
CA TYR A 111 28.92 7.74 33.75
C TYR A 111 27.55 8.15 33.23
N LYS A 112 27.38 9.40 32.79
CA LYS A 112 26.13 9.88 32.21
C LYS A 112 25.78 9.10 30.95
N GLN A 113 26.74 8.91 30.04
CA GLN A 113 26.51 8.14 28.80
C GLN A 113 26.13 6.69 29.09
N TRP A 114 26.77 6.06 30.08
CA TRP A 114 26.41 4.72 30.53
C TRP A 114 25.00 4.68 31.11
N ALA A 115 24.65 5.62 31.98
CA ALA A 115 23.32 5.71 32.57
C ALA A 115 22.23 5.92 31.51
N ASP A 116 22.44 6.86 30.59
CA ASP A 116 21.52 7.15 29.48
C ASP A 116 21.33 5.90 28.59
N SER A 117 22.41 5.17 28.29
CA SER A 117 22.35 3.94 27.49
C SER A 117 21.52 2.83 28.16
N VAL A 118 21.67 2.64 29.48
CA VAL A 118 20.87 1.66 30.23
C VAL A 118 19.40 2.06 30.26
N ILE A 119 19.13 3.35 30.49
CA ILE A 119 17.78 3.89 30.50
C ILE A 119 17.11 3.69 29.13
N ASP A 120 17.81 4.00 28.04
CA ASP A 120 17.28 3.87 26.69
C ASP A 120 17.07 2.41 26.27
N LYS A 121 17.97 1.51 26.66
CA LYS A 121 17.78 0.08 26.46
C LYS A 121 16.51 -0.41 27.17
N GLN A 122 16.30 -0.01 28.42
CA GLN A 122 15.12 -0.42 29.18
C GLN A 122 13.84 0.17 28.57
N LYS A 123 13.85 1.45 28.20
CA LYS A 123 12.72 2.09 27.50
C LYS A 123 12.41 1.40 26.17
N SER A 124 13.43 1.07 25.39
CA SER A 124 13.27 0.38 24.11
C SER A 124 12.64 -1.00 24.29
N ILE A 125 13.08 -1.78 25.28
CA ILE A 125 12.49 -3.10 25.57
C ILE A 125 11.03 -2.96 25.98
N LEU A 126 10.70 -2.00 26.86
CA LEU A 126 9.32 -1.77 27.29
C LEU A 126 8.41 -1.32 26.14
N ASN A 127 8.89 -0.44 25.27
CA ASN A 127 8.13 0.04 24.11
C ASN A 127 7.97 -1.06 23.06
N ALA A 128 9.01 -1.85 22.79
CA ALA A 128 8.95 -2.99 21.89
C ALA A 128 7.97 -4.06 22.41
N SER A 129 8.05 -4.41 23.69
CA SER A 129 7.12 -5.36 24.32
C SER A 129 5.67 -4.88 24.26
N ARG A 130 5.41 -3.59 24.49
CA ARG A 130 4.06 -3.02 24.31
C ARG A 130 3.58 -3.15 22.87
N ALA A 131 4.42 -2.81 21.89
CA ALA A 131 4.07 -2.93 20.48
C ALA A 131 3.80 -4.39 20.09
N GLU A 132 4.68 -5.31 20.48
CA GLU A 132 4.56 -6.75 20.23
C GLU A 132 3.29 -7.33 20.84
N HIS A 133 2.98 -7.00 22.11
CA HIS A 133 1.72 -7.41 22.75
C HIS A 133 0.50 -6.85 22.02
N THR A 134 0.52 -5.57 21.61
CA THR A 134 -0.62 -5.01 20.86
C THR A 134 -0.80 -5.66 19.49
N ASN A 135 0.30 -6.03 18.83
CA ASN A 135 0.24 -6.72 17.53
C ASN A 135 -0.26 -8.15 17.71
N ALA A 136 0.25 -8.91 18.68
CA ALA A 136 -0.24 -10.26 18.98
C ALA A 136 -1.74 -10.28 19.33
N VAL A 137 -2.22 -9.28 20.06
CA VAL A 137 -3.66 -9.14 20.36
C VAL A 137 -4.45 -8.82 19.08
N LYS A 138 -3.95 -7.94 18.21
CA LYS A 138 -4.60 -7.66 16.91
C LYS A 138 -4.66 -8.90 16.02
N ASP A 139 -3.58 -9.67 15.93
CA ASP A 139 -3.53 -10.90 15.14
C ASP A 139 -4.53 -11.94 15.69
N ARG A 140 -4.64 -12.05 17.03
CA ARG A 140 -5.63 -12.92 17.65
C ARG A 140 -7.06 -12.45 17.39
N ILE A 141 -7.31 -11.14 17.42
CA ILE A 141 -8.63 -10.57 17.06
C ILE A 141 -8.95 -10.87 15.60
N ALA A 142 -8.01 -10.73 14.67
CA ALA A 142 -8.21 -11.04 13.27
C ALA A 142 -8.58 -12.53 13.06
N SER A 143 -7.83 -13.44 13.69
CA SER A 143 -8.11 -14.89 13.64
C SER A 143 -9.47 -15.25 14.24
N VAL A 144 -9.85 -14.65 15.38
CA VAL A 144 -11.17 -14.89 15.99
C VAL A 144 -12.30 -14.26 15.16
N SER A 145 -12.05 -13.13 14.50
CA SER A 145 -13.02 -12.49 13.61
C SER A 145 -13.36 -13.38 12.42
N GLU A 146 -12.39 -14.08 11.84
CA GLU A 146 -12.63 -15.05 10.76
C GLU A 146 -13.54 -16.20 11.24
N MET A 147 -13.37 -16.66 12.48
CA MET A 147 -14.21 -17.72 13.05
C MET A 147 -15.65 -17.29 13.30
N LYS A 148 -15.93 -15.98 13.44
CA LYS A 148 -17.29 -15.45 13.66
C LYS A 148 -18.21 -15.74 12.46
N ASP A 149 -17.67 -15.72 11.25
CA ASP A 149 -18.46 -15.86 10.02
C ASP A 149 -18.67 -17.32 9.59
N VAL A 150 -17.99 -18.28 10.22
CA VAL A 150 -18.12 -19.72 9.86
C VAL A 150 -19.55 -20.23 10.09
N VAL A 151 -20.26 -19.73 11.11
CA VAL A 151 -21.63 -20.16 11.42
C VAL A 151 -22.61 -19.68 10.35
N SER A 152 -22.48 -18.43 9.88
CA SER A 152 -23.35 -17.89 8.82
C SER A 152 -23.07 -18.55 7.47
N VAL A 153 -21.79 -18.76 7.13
CA VAL A 153 -21.38 -19.48 5.92
C VAL A 153 -21.90 -20.92 5.92
N THR A 154 -21.81 -21.62 7.05
CA THR A 154 -22.32 -23.00 7.16
C THR A 154 -23.83 -23.05 6.96
N LYS A 155 -24.59 -22.12 7.57
CA LYS A 155 -26.03 -22.01 7.36
C LYS A 155 -26.36 -21.72 5.89
N SER A 156 -25.63 -20.78 5.27
CA SER A 156 -25.78 -20.46 3.86
C SER A 156 -25.49 -21.64 2.95
N LEU A 157 -24.53 -22.51 3.30
CA LEU A 157 -24.22 -23.72 2.52
C LEU A 157 -25.35 -24.74 2.59
N PHE A 158 -25.98 -24.92 3.77
CA PHE A 158 -27.15 -25.78 3.92
C PHE A 158 -28.39 -25.22 3.22
N ASP A 159 -28.62 -23.91 3.29
CA ASP A 159 -29.72 -23.27 2.58
C ASP A 159 -29.51 -23.38 1.06
N MET A 160 -28.29 -23.13 0.55
CA MET A 160 -27.94 -23.32 -0.87
C MET A 160 -28.14 -24.77 -1.34
N SER A 161 -27.76 -25.75 -0.51
CA SER A 161 -27.98 -27.17 -0.82
C SER A 161 -29.47 -27.52 -0.89
N ARG A 162 -30.30 -26.94 0.00
CA ARG A 162 -31.76 -27.15 0.00
C ARG A 162 -32.41 -26.52 -1.22
N ASP A 163 -32.04 -25.28 -1.53
CA ASP A 163 -32.57 -24.54 -2.68
C ASP A 163 -32.17 -25.21 -4.00
N THR A 164 -30.96 -25.77 -4.07
CA THR A 164 -30.52 -26.57 -5.23
C THR A 164 -31.41 -27.79 -5.44
N ALA A 165 -31.69 -28.56 -4.37
CA ALA A 165 -32.56 -29.73 -4.48
C ALA A 165 -34.01 -29.38 -4.89
N VAL A 166 -34.55 -28.26 -4.36
CA VAL A 166 -35.90 -27.79 -4.72
C VAL A 166 -35.95 -27.35 -6.19
N THR A 167 -34.98 -26.54 -6.62
CA THR A 167 -34.91 -26.04 -8.00
C THR A 167 -34.68 -27.16 -9.01
N GLU A 168 -33.85 -28.15 -8.69
CA GLU A 168 -33.70 -29.36 -9.51
C GLU A 168 -35.01 -30.13 -9.64
N HIS A 169 -35.74 -30.33 -8.54
CA HIS A 169 -37.04 -30.99 -8.56
C HIS A 169 -38.07 -30.23 -9.43
N GLU A 170 -38.14 -28.91 -9.31
CA GLU A 170 -39.01 -28.08 -10.16
C GLU A 170 -38.61 -28.15 -11.64
N LEU A 171 -37.31 -28.11 -11.92
CA LEU A 171 -36.77 -28.25 -13.26
C LEU A 171 -37.12 -29.62 -13.86
N TYR A 172 -37.07 -30.71 -13.09
CA TYR A 172 -37.53 -32.02 -13.54
C TYR A 172 -39.02 -32.05 -13.86
N LYS A 173 -39.87 -31.45 -13.01
CA LYS A 173 -41.32 -31.35 -13.28
C LYS A 173 -41.60 -30.58 -14.56
N MET A 174 -40.92 -29.46 -14.78
CA MET A 174 -41.10 -28.66 -15.99
C MET A 174 -40.60 -29.39 -17.24
N LYS A 175 -39.47 -30.10 -17.16
CA LYS A 175 -38.97 -30.94 -18.25
C LYS A 175 -39.95 -32.05 -18.61
N GLN A 176 -40.55 -32.73 -17.63
CA GLN A 176 -41.57 -33.75 -17.89
C GLN A 176 -42.80 -33.17 -18.60
N LYS A 177 -43.30 -32.01 -18.14
CA LYS A 177 -44.41 -31.30 -18.81
C LYS A 177 -44.05 -30.89 -20.25
N MET A 178 -42.83 -30.42 -20.48
CA MET A 178 -42.36 -30.04 -21.81
C MET A 178 -42.25 -31.24 -22.74
N ALA A 179 -41.69 -32.37 -22.27
CA ALA A 179 -41.59 -33.60 -23.04
C ALA A 179 -42.97 -34.11 -23.49
N VAL A 180 -43.96 -34.11 -22.59
CA VAL A 180 -45.35 -34.48 -22.92
C VAL A 180 -45.96 -33.50 -23.93
N LYS A 181 -45.73 -32.19 -23.76
CA LYS A 181 -46.20 -31.18 -24.71
C LYS A 181 -45.59 -31.38 -26.10
N ASP A 182 -44.30 -31.69 -26.17
CA ASP A 182 -43.58 -31.92 -27.42
C ASP A 182 -44.06 -33.19 -28.12
N GLU A 183 -44.35 -34.26 -27.38
CA GLU A 183 -44.95 -35.48 -27.91
C GLU A 183 -46.35 -35.22 -28.49
N ILE A 184 -47.22 -34.54 -27.73
CA ILE A 184 -48.57 -34.18 -28.19
C ILE A 184 -48.49 -33.30 -29.45
N LYS A 185 -47.58 -32.33 -29.46
CA LYS A 185 -47.36 -31.49 -30.64
C LYS A 185 -46.88 -32.31 -31.83
N SER A 186 -45.91 -33.20 -31.64
CA SER A 186 -45.41 -34.07 -32.71
C SER A 186 -46.51 -34.96 -33.28
N ILE A 187 -47.41 -35.48 -32.45
CA ILE A 187 -48.57 -36.24 -32.89
C ILE A 187 -49.50 -35.34 -33.71
N LEU A 188 -49.85 -34.16 -33.20
CA LEU A 188 -50.74 -33.23 -33.88
C LEU A 188 -50.16 -32.74 -35.23
N ASP A 189 -48.89 -32.36 -35.27
CA ASP A 189 -48.18 -31.99 -36.49
C ASP A 189 -48.14 -33.17 -37.48
N GLY A 190 -48.03 -34.41 -36.96
CA GLY A 190 -48.16 -35.64 -37.75
C GLY A 190 -49.53 -35.81 -38.39
N TRP A 191 -50.62 -35.58 -37.63
CA TRP A 191 -51.99 -35.61 -38.16
C TRP A 191 -52.22 -34.53 -39.21
N VAL A 192 -51.76 -33.29 -38.98
CA VAL A 192 -51.86 -32.19 -39.95
C VAL A 192 -51.11 -32.53 -41.23
N ARG A 193 -49.94 -33.17 -41.13
CA ARG A 193 -49.20 -33.64 -42.31
C ARG A 193 -49.95 -34.72 -43.08
N VAL A 194 -50.58 -35.68 -42.40
CA VAL A 194 -51.39 -36.72 -43.06
C VAL A 194 -52.62 -36.11 -43.73
N GLU A 195 -53.31 -35.17 -43.08
CA GLU A 195 -54.48 -34.48 -43.64
C GLU A 195 -54.11 -33.66 -44.89
N THR A 196 -53.03 -32.89 -44.82
CA THR A 196 -52.55 -32.12 -45.99
C THR A 196 -52.16 -33.02 -47.14
N GLN A 197 -51.47 -34.14 -46.90
CA GLN A 197 -51.14 -35.13 -47.92
C GLN A 197 -52.38 -35.79 -48.52
N ALA A 198 -53.38 -36.14 -47.71
CA ALA A 198 -54.64 -36.71 -48.18
C ALA A 198 -55.38 -35.71 -49.07
N ARG A 199 -55.48 -34.45 -48.64
CA ARG A 199 -56.11 -33.37 -49.42
C ARG A 199 -55.38 -33.12 -50.74
N GLU A 200 -54.04 -33.11 -50.74
CA GLU A 200 -53.24 -32.97 -51.96
C GLU A 200 -53.43 -34.16 -52.90
N ALA A 201 -53.52 -35.38 -52.38
CA ALA A 201 -53.76 -36.59 -53.18
C ALA A 201 -55.16 -36.60 -53.80
N GLU A 202 -56.19 -36.25 -53.03
CA GLU A 202 -57.56 -36.09 -53.54
C GLU A 202 -57.64 -35.00 -54.62
N GLN A 203 -57.00 -33.86 -54.41
CA GLN A 203 -56.92 -32.80 -55.41
C GLN A 203 -56.20 -33.26 -56.67
N ALA A 204 -55.09 -34.01 -56.56
CA ALA A 204 -54.38 -34.56 -57.70
C ALA A 204 -55.22 -35.59 -58.47
N GLU A 205 -55.99 -36.44 -57.78
CA GLU A 205 -56.91 -37.39 -58.39
C GLU A 205 -58.07 -36.68 -59.10
N LEU A 206 -58.70 -35.70 -58.46
CA LEU A 206 -59.75 -34.86 -59.04
C LEU A 206 -59.23 -34.11 -60.28
N VAL A 207 -58.03 -33.52 -60.22
CA VAL A 207 -57.41 -32.86 -61.38
C VAL A 207 -57.18 -33.86 -62.51
N LYS A 208 -56.67 -35.06 -62.22
CA LYS A 208 -56.49 -36.11 -63.24
C LYS A 208 -57.81 -36.56 -63.87
N GLN A 209 -58.86 -36.70 -63.06
CA GLN A 209 -60.20 -37.07 -63.54
C GLN A 209 -60.80 -35.95 -64.41
N VAL A 210 -60.69 -34.69 -64.00
CA VAL A 210 -61.15 -33.53 -64.76
C VAL A 210 -60.38 -33.40 -66.07
N VAL A 211 -59.04 -33.45 -66.04
CA VAL A 211 -58.20 -33.39 -67.24
C VAL A 211 -58.53 -34.52 -68.22
N SER A 212 -58.68 -35.76 -67.74
CA SER A 212 -59.06 -36.88 -68.61
C SER A 212 -60.48 -36.77 -69.17
N SER A 213 -61.43 -36.21 -68.41
CA SER A 213 -62.81 -35.98 -68.86
C SER A 213 -62.85 -34.87 -69.91
N VAL A 214 -62.13 -33.77 -69.71
CA VAL A 214 -61.98 -32.70 -70.71
C VAL A 214 -61.30 -33.23 -71.97
N GLN A 215 -60.24 -34.03 -71.85
CA GLN A 215 -59.58 -34.62 -73.01
C GLN A 215 -60.49 -35.56 -73.80
N LYS A 216 -61.36 -36.33 -73.13
CA LYS A 216 -62.40 -37.15 -73.79
C LYS A 216 -63.46 -36.29 -74.48
N GLN A 217 -63.97 -35.25 -73.80
CA GLN A 217 -64.94 -34.31 -74.39
C GLN A 217 -64.36 -33.55 -75.60
N LEU A 218 -63.06 -33.24 -75.61
CA LEU A 218 -62.38 -32.64 -76.76
C LEU A 218 -62.23 -33.61 -77.94
N GLN A 219 -62.29 -34.92 -77.72
CA GLN A 219 -62.29 -35.93 -78.79
C GLN A 219 -63.69 -36.16 -79.37
N ASP A 220 -64.75 -35.66 -78.74
CA ASP A 220 -66.11 -35.81 -79.27
C ASP A 220 -66.35 -34.94 -80.51
N PRO A 221 -66.80 -35.51 -81.63
CA PRO A 221 -66.94 -34.79 -82.90
C PRO A 221 -68.03 -33.72 -82.89
N LYS A 222 -68.98 -33.79 -81.94
CA LYS A 222 -70.01 -32.76 -81.75
C LYS A 222 -69.41 -31.48 -81.13
N LEU A 223 -68.62 -31.62 -80.07
CA LEU A 223 -67.94 -30.49 -79.42
C LEU A 223 -66.86 -29.89 -80.33
N GLN A 224 -66.10 -30.70 -81.08
CA GLN A 224 -65.14 -30.16 -82.06
C GLN A 224 -65.82 -29.28 -83.12
N LYS A 225 -67.00 -29.70 -83.62
CA LYS A 225 -67.77 -28.89 -84.57
C LYS A 225 -68.31 -27.61 -83.93
N GLU A 226 -68.79 -27.68 -82.69
CA GLU A 226 -69.29 -26.51 -81.94
C GLU A 226 -68.16 -25.52 -81.59
N ILE A 227 -66.99 -26.01 -81.19
CA ILE A 227 -65.79 -25.18 -80.99
C ILE A 227 -65.35 -24.57 -82.32
N MET A 228 -65.36 -25.32 -83.42
CA MET A 228 -65.02 -24.80 -84.74
C MET A 228 -66.02 -23.72 -85.17
N SER A 229 -67.33 -23.93 -84.97
CA SER A 229 -68.34 -22.92 -85.31
C SER A 229 -68.24 -21.69 -84.42
N ASN A 230 -67.98 -21.86 -83.12
CA ASN A 230 -67.78 -20.74 -82.21
C ASN A 230 -66.49 -19.97 -82.53
N SER A 231 -65.40 -20.68 -82.87
CA SER A 231 -64.14 -20.04 -83.30
C SER A 231 -64.32 -19.30 -84.63
N ILE A 232 -65.08 -19.85 -85.59
CA ILE A 232 -65.44 -19.14 -86.82
C ILE A 232 -66.29 -17.92 -86.50
N THR A 233 -67.25 -18.04 -85.57
CA THR A 233 -68.10 -16.91 -85.15
C THR A 233 -67.29 -15.83 -84.43
N GLU A 234 -66.34 -16.19 -83.56
CA GLU A 234 -65.41 -15.26 -82.89
C GLU A 234 -64.44 -14.62 -83.90
N ILE A 235 -63.95 -15.37 -84.88
CA ILE A 235 -63.14 -14.80 -85.97
C ILE A 235 -63.98 -13.87 -86.84
N GLU A 236 -65.21 -14.23 -87.19
CA GLU A 236 -66.14 -13.37 -87.92
C GLU A 236 -66.56 -12.13 -87.12
N ALA A 237 -66.62 -12.24 -85.79
CA ALA A 237 -66.83 -11.11 -84.89
C ALA A 237 -65.57 -10.23 -84.81
N LEU A 238 -64.37 -10.81 -84.68
CA LEU A 238 -63.10 -10.10 -84.71
C LEU A 238 -62.79 -9.49 -86.08
N ILE A 239 -63.26 -10.05 -87.19
CA ILE A 239 -63.15 -9.45 -88.53
C ILE A 239 -64.19 -8.32 -88.69
N ARG A 240 -65.37 -8.45 -88.08
CA ARG A 240 -66.34 -7.35 -87.99
C ARG A 240 -65.83 -6.20 -87.11
N ASP A 241 -65.10 -6.51 -86.04
CA ASP A 241 -64.60 -5.54 -85.06
C ASP A 241 -63.20 -4.99 -85.42
N LYS A 242 -62.40 -5.76 -86.18
CA LYS A 242 -61.12 -5.35 -86.74
C LYS A 242 -61.28 -4.97 -88.21
N LYS A 243 -61.62 -3.69 -88.38
CA LYS A 243 -61.15 -2.86 -89.48
C LYS A 243 -59.76 -3.32 -89.99
N ILE A 244 -59.72 -3.74 -91.24
CA ILE A 244 -59.07 -2.84 -92.20
C ILE A 244 -59.95 -1.58 -92.26
#